data_AF-A0A380Z7Z3-F1
#
_entry.id   AF-A0A380Z7Z3-F1
#
_cell.length_a   1.000
_cell.length_b   1.000
_cell.length_c   1.000
_cell.angle_alpha   90.00
_cell.angle_beta   90.00
_cell.angle_gamma   90.00
#
_symmetry.space_group_name_H-M   'P 1'
#
loop_
_entity.id
_entity.type
_entity.pdbx_description
1 polymer ?
#
loop_
_entity_poly.entity_id
_entity_poly.type
_entity_poly.pdbx_seq_one_letter_code
_entity_poly.pdbx_strand_id
1 'polypeptide(L)'
;MNPFTLRREMQKDIFDNIVPYLRRNYDSKIHRAIIKSHCLPMIFNPIHYFSKTTNNDWFIYYYAINKKFSKDAACIAASEVQTEEGTYVYEYIIAGEHNIYIFPPHFFSRYHSRFVKDTEISKQELINQYIKNSYLGIMRVSGLGQNTCAISFQDGYAIGDIISREEHIYIFKTFISKDLLRKDQMFAKAYDIIQEQKLLNYIVNLENPHEFLINQYGHFLDSKL
;
A
#
# COMPACT_ATOMS: atom_id res chain seq x y z
N MET A 1 5.32 18.88 -8.24
CA MET A 1 5.39 19.27 -6.81
C MET A 1 6.71 18.77 -6.23
N ASN A 2 7.40 19.53 -5.38
CA ASN A 2 8.62 19.08 -4.70
C ASN A 2 8.27 17.93 -3.72
N PRO A 3 9.05 16.83 -3.67
CA PRO A 3 8.87 15.72 -2.72
C PRO A 3 8.65 16.15 -1.26
N PHE A 4 9.46 17.09 -0.75
CA PHE A 4 9.34 17.61 0.62
C PHE A 4 8.00 18.33 0.85
N THR A 5 7.57 19.12 -0.15
CA THR A 5 6.28 19.82 -0.08
C THR A 5 5.11 18.84 -0.06
N LEU A 6 5.16 17.81 -0.91
CA LEU A 6 4.14 16.75 -0.96
C LEU A 6 4.02 16.05 0.39
N ARG A 7 5.14 15.56 0.95
CA ARG A 7 5.12 14.88 2.26
C ARG A 7 4.53 15.77 3.33
N ARG A 8 5.01 17.01 3.44
CA ARG A 8 4.54 17.93 4.48
C ARG A 8 3.05 18.23 4.35
N GLU A 9 2.54 18.40 3.14
CA GLU A 9 1.11 18.64 2.89
C GLU A 9 0.26 17.44 3.31
N MET A 10 0.62 16.22 2.87
CA MET A 10 -0.08 15.00 3.24
C MET A 10 -0.04 14.75 4.75
N GLN A 11 1.12 14.92 5.38
CA GLN A 11 1.27 14.75 6.83
C GLN A 11 0.41 15.72 7.63
N LYS A 12 0.35 16.99 7.19
CA LYS A 12 -0.49 18.01 7.81
C LYS A 12 -1.97 17.61 7.74
N ASP A 13 -2.45 17.19 6.58
CA ASP A 13 -3.83 16.70 6.45
C ASP A 13 -4.08 15.48 7.34
N ILE A 14 -3.19 14.50 7.28
CA ILE A 14 -3.38 13.21 7.94
C ILE A 14 -3.35 13.37 9.45
N PHE A 15 -2.30 13.95 10.01
CA PHE A 15 -2.10 13.95 11.46
C PHE A 15 -2.84 15.08 12.17
N ASP A 16 -2.97 16.25 11.56
CA ASP A 16 -3.64 17.38 12.22
C ASP A 16 -5.16 17.29 12.07
N ASN A 17 -5.67 16.70 10.98
CA ASN A 17 -7.09 16.74 10.65
C ASN A 17 -7.75 15.34 10.61
N ILE A 18 -7.22 14.42 9.81
CA ILE A 18 -7.85 13.11 9.55
C ILE A 18 -7.78 12.21 10.78
N VAL A 19 -6.61 11.97 11.35
CA VAL A 19 -6.43 11.08 12.53
C VAL A 19 -7.30 11.53 13.72
N PRO A 20 -7.37 12.82 14.09
CA PRO A 20 -8.28 13.28 15.14
C PRO A 20 -9.77 13.09 14.78
N TYR A 21 -10.14 13.21 13.50
CA TYR A 21 -11.51 12.94 13.04
C TYR A 21 -11.85 11.44 13.15
N LEU A 22 -10.94 10.58 12.71
CA LEU A 22 -11.05 9.12 12.77
C LEU A 22 -11.21 8.60 14.22
N ARG A 23 -10.35 9.06 15.14
CA ARG A 23 -10.41 8.73 16.57
C ARG A 23 -11.75 9.04 17.20
N ARG A 24 -12.34 10.20 16.86
CA ARG A 24 -13.62 10.65 17.42
C ARG A 24 -14.82 9.88 16.86
N ASN A 25 -14.78 9.47 15.59
CA ASN A 25 -15.99 9.05 14.88
C ASN A 25 -16.02 7.56 14.49
N TYR A 26 -14.86 6.91 14.36
CA TYR A 26 -14.73 5.59 13.73
C TYR A 26 -13.97 4.56 14.57
N ASP A 27 -12.88 4.92 15.26
CA ASP A 27 -12.01 3.94 15.96
C ASP A 27 -12.79 2.96 16.85
N SER A 28 -13.72 3.46 17.66
CA SER A 28 -14.54 2.60 18.54
C SER A 28 -15.41 1.60 17.76
N LYS A 29 -15.93 2.00 16.59
CA LYS A 29 -16.77 1.13 15.73
C LYS A 29 -15.91 0.09 15.04
N ILE A 30 -14.76 0.52 14.50
CA ILE A 30 -13.78 -0.35 13.83
C ILE A 30 -13.24 -1.39 14.81
N HIS A 31 -12.81 -0.97 16.00
CA HIS A 31 -12.36 -1.86 17.07
C HIS A 31 -13.38 -2.96 17.37
N ARG A 32 -14.64 -2.57 17.58
CA ARG A 32 -15.73 -3.51 17.87
C ARG A 32 -15.97 -4.49 16.72
N ALA A 33 -15.91 -4.01 15.48
CA ALA A 33 -16.06 -4.86 14.30
C ALA A 33 -14.93 -5.90 14.20
N ILE A 34 -13.67 -5.50 14.44
CA ILE A 34 -12.51 -6.41 14.42
C ILE A 34 -12.63 -7.49 15.50
N ILE A 35 -12.96 -7.11 16.74
CA ILE A 35 -13.10 -8.06 17.86
C ILE A 35 -14.19 -9.11 17.57
N LYS A 36 -15.32 -8.68 16.99
CA LYS A 36 -16.44 -9.55 16.66
C LYS A 36 -16.22 -10.39 15.39
N SER A 37 -15.28 -10.00 14.53
CA SER A 37 -15.03 -10.75 13.30
C SER A 37 -14.43 -12.14 13.59
N HIS A 38 -14.88 -13.13 12.84
CA HIS A 38 -14.26 -14.45 12.76
C HIS A 38 -13.40 -14.60 11.49
N CYS A 39 -13.46 -13.62 10.58
CA CYS A 39 -12.73 -13.60 9.31
C CYS A 39 -11.71 -12.46 9.35
N LEU A 40 -10.44 -12.81 9.49
CA LEU A 40 -9.29 -11.91 9.42
C LEU A 40 -8.23 -12.54 8.50
N PRO A 41 -7.44 -11.75 7.75
CA PRO A 41 -7.40 -10.28 7.73
C PRO A 41 -8.68 -9.65 7.15
N MET A 42 -8.96 -8.40 7.53
CA MET A 42 -10.10 -7.65 7.00
C MET A 42 -9.70 -6.21 6.64
N ILE A 43 -10.24 -5.73 5.54
CA ILE A 43 -10.15 -4.33 5.12
C ILE A 43 -11.56 -3.76 4.99
N PHE A 44 -11.77 -2.57 5.53
CA PHE A 44 -13.07 -1.92 5.57
C PHE A 44 -13.33 -1.14 4.28
N ASN A 45 -14.60 -0.86 4.00
CA ASN A 45 -14.95 0.11 2.96
C ASN A 45 -14.39 1.49 3.31
N PRO A 46 -13.94 2.26 2.30
CA PRO A 46 -13.30 3.54 2.56
C PRO A 46 -14.25 4.53 3.20
N ILE A 47 -13.71 5.31 4.14
CA ILE A 47 -14.35 6.51 4.66
C ILE A 47 -13.88 7.68 3.81
N HIS A 48 -14.83 8.39 3.22
CA HIS A 48 -14.57 9.62 2.49
C HIS A 48 -14.33 10.78 3.47
N TYR A 49 -13.29 11.56 3.23
CA TYR A 49 -12.96 12.76 3.98
C TYR A 49 -12.47 13.86 3.04
N PHE A 50 -13.15 15.01 3.06
CA PHE A 50 -12.71 16.19 2.32
C PHE A 50 -11.95 17.15 3.25
N SER A 51 -10.67 17.41 2.96
CA SER A 51 -9.87 18.38 3.72
C SER A 51 -10.22 19.80 3.28
N LYS A 52 -10.81 20.58 4.19
CA LYS A 52 -11.08 22.01 3.94
C LYS A 52 -9.81 22.87 3.91
N THR A 53 -8.68 22.35 4.40
CA THR A 53 -7.42 23.10 4.52
C THR A 53 -6.63 23.08 3.23
N THR A 54 -6.57 21.91 2.59
CA THR A 54 -5.80 21.66 1.36
C THR A 54 -6.69 21.49 0.13
N ASN A 55 -8.02 21.35 0.33
CA ASN A 55 -9.00 20.94 -0.68
C ASN A 55 -8.73 19.56 -1.29
N ASN A 56 -8.01 18.71 -0.54
CA ASN A 56 -7.75 17.33 -0.95
C ASN A 56 -8.93 16.42 -0.59
N ASP A 57 -9.24 15.53 -1.51
CA ASP A 57 -10.22 14.46 -1.33
C ASP A 57 -9.50 13.18 -0.89
N TRP A 58 -9.94 12.59 0.22
CA TRP A 58 -9.30 11.45 0.87
C TRP A 58 -10.26 10.27 1.04
N PHE A 59 -9.75 9.08 0.76
CA PHE A 59 -10.38 7.80 1.02
C PHE A 59 -9.55 7.03 2.04
N ILE A 60 -10.12 6.78 3.21
CA ILE A 60 -9.43 6.15 4.33
C ILE A 60 -9.88 4.69 4.49
N TYR A 61 -8.93 3.77 4.39
CA TYR A 61 -9.15 2.33 4.50
C TYR A 61 -8.57 1.85 5.83
N TYR A 62 -9.45 1.52 6.77
CA TYR A 62 -9.04 0.74 7.93
C TYR A 62 -8.75 -0.69 7.50
N TYR A 63 -7.74 -1.31 8.11
CA TYR A 63 -7.50 -2.73 7.98
C TYR A 63 -6.97 -3.33 9.28
N ALA A 64 -7.22 -4.63 9.45
CA ALA A 64 -6.71 -5.39 10.58
C ALA A 64 -6.29 -6.78 10.11
N ILE A 65 -5.04 -7.12 10.39
CA ILE A 65 -4.49 -8.44 10.03
C ILE A 65 -4.91 -9.49 11.05
N ASN A 66 -4.95 -9.11 12.33
CA ASN A 66 -5.35 -9.97 13.44
C ASN A 66 -5.98 -9.14 14.57
N LYS A 67 -6.53 -9.81 15.60
CA LYS A 67 -7.23 -9.15 16.71
C LYS A 67 -6.30 -8.40 17.68
N LYS A 68 -4.99 -8.71 17.70
CA LYS A 68 -4.00 -8.07 18.57
C LYS A 68 -3.99 -6.56 18.34
N PHE A 69 -4.10 -6.14 17.08
CA PHE A 69 -4.08 -4.74 16.65
C PHE A 69 -5.47 -4.12 16.57
N SER A 70 -6.49 -4.72 17.21
CA SER A 70 -7.87 -4.22 17.12
C SER A 70 -8.06 -2.84 17.72
N LYS A 71 -7.25 -2.44 18.72
CA LYS A 71 -7.32 -1.10 19.33
C LYS A 71 -6.63 -0.03 18.49
N ASP A 72 -5.60 -0.43 17.76
CA ASP A 72 -4.76 0.41 16.91
C ASP A 72 -4.83 -0.10 15.48
N ALA A 73 -6.04 -0.15 14.93
CA ALA A 73 -6.26 -0.62 13.57
C ALA A 73 -5.48 0.26 12.59
N ALA A 74 -4.72 -0.38 11.71
CA ALA A 74 -3.92 0.32 10.74
C ALA A 74 -4.81 0.98 9.67
N CYS A 75 -4.31 2.06 9.09
CA CYS A 75 -5.03 2.84 8.11
C CYS A 75 -4.16 3.14 6.90
N ILE A 76 -4.79 3.11 5.72
CA ILE A 76 -4.25 3.62 4.47
C ILE A 76 -5.08 4.84 4.09
N ALA A 77 -4.44 5.98 3.81
CA ALA A 77 -5.10 7.17 3.29
C ALA A 77 -4.73 7.32 1.82
N ALA A 78 -5.72 7.31 0.92
CA ALA A 78 -5.50 7.55 -0.49
C ALA A 78 -6.16 8.87 -0.91
N SER A 79 -5.42 9.70 -1.64
CA SER A 79 -5.97 10.90 -2.28
C SER A 79 -5.92 10.76 -3.80
N GLU A 80 -6.99 11.19 -4.47
CA GLU A 80 -7.12 11.11 -5.92
C GLU A 80 -7.01 12.49 -6.56
N VAL A 81 -6.01 12.67 -7.43
CA VAL A 81 -5.71 13.95 -8.09
C VAL A 81 -6.00 13.82 -9.58
N GLN A 82 -6.93 14.64 -10.07
CA GLN A 82 -7.24 14.71 -11.50
C GLN A 82 -6.21 15.55 -12.24
N THR A 83 -5.67 15.00 -13.32
CA THR A 83 -4.73 15.64 -14.24
C THR A 83 -5.18 15.43 -15.68
N GLU A 84 -4.55 16.12 -16.64
CA GLU A 84 -4.81 15.92 -18.07
C GLU A 84 -4.54 14.47 -18.52
N GLU A 85 -3.60 13.77 -17.88
CA GLU A 85 -3.24 12.37 -18.18
C GLU A 85 -4.20 11.35 -17.53
N GLY A 86 -5.08 11.81 -16.63
CA GLY A 86 -5.99 10.99 -15.84
C GLY A 86 -5.81 11.17 -14.33
N THR A 87 -6.28 10.19 -13.54
CA THR A 87 -6.19 10.26 -12.08
C THR A 87 -4.91 9.63 -11.56
N TYR A 88 -4.15 10.41 -10.81
CA TYR A 88 -3.08 9.93 -9.96
C TYR A 88 -3.65 9.59 -8.58
N VAL A 89 -3.21 8.47 -8.02
CA VAL A 89 -3.57 8.08 -6.65
C VAL A 89 -2.33 8.20 -5.77
N TYR A 90 -2.44 8.98 -4.70
CA TYR A 90 -1.41 9.18 -3.69
C TYR A 90 -1.81 8.45 -2.42
N GLU A 91 -1.11 7.37 -2.12
CA GLU A 91 -1.34 6.52 -0.96
C GLU A 91 -0.35 6.88 0.14
N TYR A 92 -0.83 7.00 1.38
CA TYR A 92 -0.06 7.22 2.58
C TYR A 92 -0.39 6.15 3.61
N ILE A 93 0.62 5.39 4.04
CA ILE A 93 0.45 4.39 5.10
C ILE A 93 0.50 5.10 6.45
N ILE A 94 -0.63 5.18 7.15
CA ILE A 94 -0.70 5.88 8.45
C ILE A 94 0.03 5.08 9.54
N ALA A 95 0.13 3.76 9.43
CA ALA A 95 0.84 2.92 10.40
C ALA A 95 2.27 2.59 9.92
N GLY A 96 3.24 2.52 10.84
CA GLY A 96 4.61 2.12 10.52
C GLY A 96 5.42 3.22 9.83
N GLU A 97 6.16 2.88 8.77
CA GLU A 97 7.20 3.75 8.17
C GLU A 97 6.68 4.95 7.36
N HIS A 98 5.37 5.18 7.32
CA HIS A 98 4.79 6.37 6.72
C HIS A 98 5.21 6.65 5.27
N ASN A 99 5.31 5.58 4.46
CA ASN A 99 5.67 5.69 3.05
C ASN A 99 4.56 6.37 2.24
N ILE A 100 4.97 7.08 1.18
CA ILE A 100 4.07 7.65 0.18
C ILE A 100 4.25 6.86 -1.12
N TYR A 101 3.16 6.27 -1.60
CA TYR A 101 3.12 5.56 -2.88
C TYR A 101 2.29 6.35 -3.89
N ILE A 102 2.83 6.53 -5.08
CA ILE A 102 2.19 7.24 -6.17
C ILE A 102 1.86 6.25 -7.28
N PHE A 103 0.59 6.17 -7.65
CA PHE A 103 0.09 5.33 -8.73
C PHE A 103 -0.44 6.22 -9.86
N PRO A 104 0.25 6.30 -11.01
CA PRO A 104 -0.19 7.05 -12.17
C PRO A 104 -1.37 6.36 -12.89
N PRO A 105 -2.11 7.06 -13.77
CA PRO A 105 -3.29 6.52 -14.44
C PRO A 105 -3.03 5.22 -15.21
N HIS A 106 -1.88 5.13 -15.87
CA HIS A 106 -1.49 3.96 -16.65
C HIS A 106 -1.20 2.73 -15.77
N PHE A 107 -0.88 2.91 -14.49
CA PHE A 107 -0.71 1.80 -13.55
C PHE A 107 -2.02 1.02 -13.40
N PHE A 108 -3.13 1.72 -13.17
CA PHE A 108 -4.45 1.09 -13.03
C PHE A 108 -4.94 0.46 -14.33
N SER A 109 -4.58 1.04 -15.48
CA SER A 109 -4.82 0.41 -16.78
C SER A 109 -4.09 -0.94 -16.92
N ARG A 110 -2.85 -1.04 -16.40
CA ARG A 110 -2.10 -2.30 -16.35
C ARG A 110 -2.68 -3.28 -15.33
N TYR A 111 -3.08 -2.80 -14.16
CA TYR A 111 -3.74 -3.63 -13.15
C TYR A 111 -5.04 -4.24 -13.69
N HIS A 112 -5.86 -3.43 -14.36
CA HIS A 112 -7.08 -3.89 -15.02
C HIS A 112 -6.76 -4.94 -16.08
N SER A 113 -5.97 -4.61 -17.10
CA SER A 113 -5.68 -5.53 -18.20
C SER A 113 -4.95 -6.83 -17.81
N ARG A 114 -4.13 -6.82 -16.76
CA ARG A 114 -3.30 -8.00 -16.38
C ARG A 114 -3.92 -8.85 -15.28
N PHE A 115 -4.72 -8.27 -14.39
CA PHE A 115 -5.31 -9.00 -13.26
C PHE A 115 -6.83 -9.08 -13.34
N VAL A 116 -7.52 -7.95 -13.44
CA VAL A 116 -8.99 -7.89 -13.46
C VAL A 116 -9.57 -8.41 -14.80
N LYS A 117 -8.80 -8.26 -15.88
CA LYS A 117 -9.08 -8.71 -17.26
C LYS A 117 -10.40 -8.14 -17.79
N ASP A 118 -11.23 -8.96 -18.42
CA ASP A 118 -12.41 -8.54 -19.18
C ASP A 118 -13.62 -8.13 -18.30
N THR A 119 -13.42 -7.93 -17.00
CA THR A 119 -14.47 -7.49 -16.09
C THR A 119 -14.72 -5.99 -16.28
N GLU A 120 -15.94 -5.63 -16.64
CA GLU A 120 -16.38 -4.23 -16.65
C GLU A 120 -16.44 -3.70 -15.21
N ILE A 121 -15.66 -2.65 -14.94
CA ILE A 121 -15.48 -2.09 -13.61
C ILE A 121 -15.31 -0.58 -13.72
N SER A 122 -15.94 0.15 -12.79
CA SER A 122 -15.76 1.59 -12.72
C SER A 122 -14.34 1.92 -12.23
N LYS A 123 -13.85 3.12 -12.55
CA LYS A 123 -12.53 3.58 -12.12
C LYS A 123 -12.38 3.60 -10.60
N GLN A 124 -13.39 4.10 -9.89
CA GLN A 124 -13.38 4.14 -8.43
C GLN A 124 -13.36 2.71 -7.86
N GLU A 125 -14.16 1.81 -8.43
CA GLU A 125 -14.20 0.43 -7.95
C GLU A 125 -12.87 -0.29 -8.22
N LEU A 126 -12.21 -0.02 -9.35
CA LEU A 126 -10.87 -0.54 -9.65
C LEU A 126 -9.81 -0.07 -8.65
N ILE A 127 -9.82 1.22 -8.29
CA ILE A 127 -8.90 1.79 -7.29
C ILE A 127 -9.18 1.19 -5.90
N ASN A 128 -10.47 1.13 -5.51
CA ASN A 128 -10.89 0.54 -4.24
C ASN A 128 -10.46 -0.94 -4.15
N GLN A 129 -10.67 -1.71 -5.22
CA GLN A 129 -10.28 -3.11 -5.29
C GLN A 129 -8.76 -3.28 -5.18
N TYR A 130 -7.99 -2.45 -5.90
CA TYR A 130 -6.53 -2.47 -5.80
C TYR A 130 -6.05 -2.22 -4.37
N ILE A 131 -6.48 -1.13 -3.72
CA ILE A 131 -6.06 -0.81 -2.35
C ILE A 131 -6.48 -1.92 -1.36
N LYS A 132 -7.68 -2.47 -1.53
CA LYS A 132 -8.18 -3.59 -0.72
C LYS A 132 -7.40 -4.89 -0.89
N ASN A 133 -6.71 -5.07 -2.01
CA ASN A 133 -5.87 -6.23 -2.27
C ASN A 133 -4.38 -5.96 -1.95
N SER A 134 -4.01 -4.68 -1.83
CA SER A 134 -2.62 -4.23 -1.66
C SER A 134 -2.26 -3.77 -0.23
N TYR A 135 -3.17 -3.90 0.74
CA TYR A 135 -2.96 -3.45 2.13
C TYR A 135 -1.82 -4.14 2.88
N LEU A 136 -1.32 -5.26 2.34
CA LEU A 136 -0.21 -5.98 2.90
C LEU A 136 0.72 -6.41 1.78
N GLY A 137 1.87 -5.75 1.74
CA GLY A 137 2.91 -6.01 0.78
C GLY A 137 4.26 -5.88 1.42
N ILE A 138 5.26 -6.50 0.80
CA ILE A 138 6.64 -6.30 1.20
C ILE A 138 7.31 -5.52 0.08
N MET A 139 7.94 -4.43 0.48
CA MET A 139 8.63 -3.54 -0.42
C MET A 139 10.09 -3.90 -0.52
N ARG A 140 10.60 -3.90 -1.75
CA ARG A 140 12.01 -3.93 -2.07
C ARG A 140 12.40 -2.56 -2.60
N VAL A 141 13.29 -1.91 -1.87
CA VAL A 141 13.93 -0.66 -2.29
C VAL A 141 15.36 -1.00 -2.69
N SER A 142 15.75 -0.69 -3.93
CA SER A 142 17.11 -0.99 -4.39
C SER A 142 18.16 -0.24 -3.56
N GLY A 143 19.40 -0.72 -3.52
CA GLY A 143 20.50 -0.08 -2.79
C GLY A 143 20.95 1.28 -3.36
N LEU A 144 21.91 1.93 -2.68
CA LEU A 144 22.51 3.20 -3.13
C LEU A 144 23.02 3.08 -4.58
N GLY A 145 22.69 4.07 -5.42
CA GLY A 145 23.04 4.11 -6.85
C GLY A 145 22.02 3.48 -7.80
N GLN A 146 20.98 2.82 -7.29
CA GLN A 146 19.84 2.35 -8.08
C GLN A 146 18.57 3.12 -7.66
N ASN A 147 17.73 3.50 -8.63
CA ASN A 147 16.52 4.30 -8.37
C ASN A 147 15.22 3.51 -8.55
N THR A 148 15.28 2.17 -8.50
CA THR A 148 14.14 1.29 -8.73
C THR A 148 13.59 0.74 -7.41
N CYS A 149 12.29 0.48 -7.38
CA CYS A 149 11.64 -0.21 -6.28
C CYS A 149 10.56 -1.16 -6.81
N ALA A 150 10.24 -2.17 -6.02
CA ALA A 150 9.09 -3.02 -6.26
C ALA A 150 8.37 -3.30 -4.96
N ILE A 151 7.08 -3.56 -5.03
CA ILE A 151 6.27 -4.04 -3.92
C ILE A 151 5.48 -5.24 -4.39
N SER A 152 5.48 -6.28 -3.57
CA SER A 152 4.66 -7.46 -3.78
C SER A 152 3.32 -7.32 -3.10
N PHE A 153 2.30 -7.89 -3.73
CA PHE A 153 0.96 -8.04 -3.19
C PHE A 153 0.48 -9.46 -3.44
N GLN A 154 -0.70 -9.78 -2.93
CA GLN A 154 -1.29 -11.11 -3.11
C GLN A 154 -1.49 -11.49 -4.58
N ASP A 155 -1.75 -10.50 -5.43
CA ASP A 155 -2.20 -10.69 -6.80
C ASP A 155 -1.11 -10.43 -7.84
N GLY A 156 0.06 -9.92 -7.42
CA GLY A 156 1.14 -9.55 -8.33
C GLY A 156 2.12 -8.57 -7.71
N TYR A 157 2.78 -7.80 -8.56
CA TYR A 157 3.89 -6.92 -8.19
C TYR A 157 3.70 -5.56 -8.84
N ALA A 158 3.89 -4.50 -8.07
CA ALA A 158 4.03 -3.16 -8.59
C ALA A 158 5.51 -2.80 -8.67
N ILE A 159 5.94 -2.31 -9.84
CA ILE A 159 7.33 -1.94 -10.11
C ILE A 159 7.39 -0.46 -10.46
N GLY A 160 8.42 0.20 -9.95
CA GLY A 160 8.49 1.63 -9.91
C GLY A 160 9.87 2.20 -9.69
N ASP A 161 9.88 3.50 -9.45
CA ASP A 161 11.07 4.28 -9.17
C ASP A 161 10.97 4.97 -7.81
N ILE A 162 12.12 5.24 -7.23
CA ILE A 162 12.28 5.99 -5.99
C ILE A 162 12.33 7.47 -6.35
N ILE A 163 11.33 8.22 -5.90
CA ILE A 163 11.27 9.68 -6.09
C ILE A 163 12.16 10.38 -5.05
N SER A 164 12.09 9.93 -3.80
CA SER A 164 12.96 10.42 -2.73
C SER A 164 13.10 9.36 -1.64
N ARG A 165 14.35 9.03 -1.30
CA ARG A 165 14.65 8.13 -0.18
C ARG A 165 14.44 8.83 1.16
N GLU A 166 14.93 10.06 1.27
CA GLU A 166 14.80 10.90 2.46
C GLU A 166 13.33 11.13 2.84
N GLU A 167 12.51 11.39 1.82
CA GLU A 167 11.08 11.61 2.02
C GLU A 167 10.26 10.33 1.87
N HIS A 168 10.87 9.15 1.72
CA HIS A 168 10.18 7.86 1.55
C HIS A 168 9.02 7.92 0.52
N ILE A 169 9.30 8.48 -0.67
CA ILE A 169 8.33 8.66 -1.76
C ILE A 169 8.72 7.78 -2.93
N TYR A 170 7.74 6.99 -3.39
CA TYR A 170 7.93 6.00 -4.44
C TYR A 170 6.80 6.11 -5.47
N ILE A 171 7.13 5.95 -6.76
CA ILE A 171 6.15 5.94 -7.85
C ILE A 171 6.12 4.57 -8.50
N PHE A 172 4.97 3.91 -8.54
CA PHE A 172 4.81 2.61 -9.18
C PHE A 172 4.18 2.76 -10.54
N LYS A 173 4.95 2.52 -11.59
CA LYS A 173 4.55 2.78 -12.99
C LYS A 173 3.87 1.58 -13.65
N THR A 174 4.07 0.37 -13.13
CA THR A 174 3.48 -0.82 -13.74
C THR A 174 3.07 -1.85 -12.70
N PHE A 175 2.01 -2.57 -13.01
CA PHE A 175 1.59 -3.78 -12.31
C PHE A 175 1.88 -5.02 -13.16
N ILE A 176 2.37 -6.10 -12.56
CA ILE A 176 2.60 -7.40 -13.21
C ILE A 176 1.89 -8.46 -12.37
N SER A 177 0.96 -9.21 -12.97
CA SER A 177 0.33 -10.35 -12.31
C SER A 177 1.32 -11.52 -12.18
N LYS A 178 1.10 -12.41 -11.21
CA LYS A 178 2.02 -13.53 -10.92
C LYS A 178 2.33 -14.41 -12.12
N ASP A 179 1.36 -14.65 -12.99
CA ASP A 179 1.48 -15.45 -14.21
C ASP A 179 2.39 -14.81 -15.28
N LEU A 180 2.66 -13.51 -15.17
CA LEU A 180 3.50 -12.76 -16.12
C LEU A 180 4.94 -12.57 -15.61
N LEU A 181 5.29 -13.13 -14.44
CA LEU A 181 6.62 -13.02 -13.88
C LEU A 181 7.65 -13.82 -14.70
N ARG A 182 8.79 -13.21 -15.01
CA ARG A 182 9.90 -13.91 -15.68
C ARG A 182 10.70 -14.74 -14.68
N LYS A 183 11.33 -15.81 -15.17
CA LYS A 183 12.10 -16.76 -14.34
C LYS A 183 13.29 -16.15 -13.60
N ASP A 184 13.85 -15.06 -14.14
CA ASP A 184 15.01 -14.32 -13.64
C ASP A 184 14.65 -13.23 -12.61
N GLN A 185 13.37 -12.90 -12.44
CA GLN A 185 12.89 -11.92 -11.45
C GLN A 185 12.77 -12.57 -10.06
N MET A 186 13.93 -12.89 -9.47
CA MET A 186 14.02 -13.70 -8.25
C MET A 186 13.42 -13.02 -7.01
N PHE A 187 13.31 -11.69 -6.98
CA PHE A 187 12.69 -10.96 -5.86
C PHE A 187 11.24 -11.40 -5.61
N ALA A 188 10.51 -11.74 -6.66
CA ALA A 188 9.14 -12.20 -6.57
C ALA A 188 9.03 -13.58 -5.91
N LYS A 189 10.07 -14.42 -6.04
CA LYS A 189 10.11 -15.75 -5.40
C LYS A 189 10.15 -15.67 -3.87
N ALA A 190 10.86 -14.69 -3.29
CA ALA A 190 10.83 -14.49 -1.85
C ALA A 190 9.41 -14.22 -1.34
N TYR A 191 8.67 -13.41 -2.08
CA TYR A 191 7.31 -13.04 -1.73
C TYR A 191 6.33 -14.19 -1.91
N ASP A 192 6.47 -14.95 -3.00
CA ASP A 192 5.66 -16.16 -3.21
C ASP A 192 5.90 -17.17 -2.08
N ILE A 193 7.16 -17.39 -1.66
CA ILE A 193 7.49 -18.27 -0.53
C ILE A 193 6.81 -17.79 0.76
N ILE A 194 6.91 -16.49 1.09
CA ILE A 194 6.30 -15.92 2.30
C ILE A 194 4.77 -16.10 2.28
N GLN A 195 4.14 -15.91 1.12
CA GLN A 195 2.70 -16.11 0.97
C GLN A 195 2.28 -17.58 1.03
N GLU A 196 2.92 -18.45 0.25
CA GLU A 196 2.62 -19.89 0.18
C GLU A 196 2.75 -20.55 1.55
N GLN A 197 3.79 -20.18 2.30
CA GLN A 197 4.02 -20.69 3.65
C GLN A 197 3.16 -19.99 4.71
N LYS A 198 2.29 -19.04 4.32
CA LYS A 198 1.46 -18.21 5.22
C LYS A 198 2.28 -17.54 6.32
N LEU A 199 3.56 -17.25 6.06
CA LEU A 199 4.49 -16.66 7.02
C LEU A 199 4.19 -15.21 7.30
N LEU A 200 3.39 -14.55 6.47
CA LEU A 200 3.04 -13.15 6.61
C LEU A 200 2.48 -12.84 8.02
N ASN A 201 1.58 -13.68 8.54
CA ASN A 201 1.04 -13.55 9.91
C ASN A 201 2.10 -13.75 10.99
N TYR A 202 3.09 -14.60 10.75
CA TYR A 202 4.20 -14.79 11.66
C TYR A 202 5.12 -13.56 11.66
N ILE A 203 5.52 -13.11 10.47
CA ILE A 203 6.42 -11.97 10.26
C ILE A 203 5.86 -10.70 10.90
N VAL A 204 4.60 -10.34 10.66
CA VAL A 204 4.00 -9.13 11.24
C VAL A 204 3.86 -9.16 12.77
N ASN A 205 4.05 -10.33 13.39
CA ASN A 205 4.05 -10.49 14.85
C ASN A 205 5.46 -10.57 15.45
N LEU A 206 6.51 -10.56 14.62
CA LEU A 206 7.89 -10.48 15.08
C LEU A 206 8.17 -9.11 15.70
N GLU A 207 9.09 -9.08 16.65
CA GLU A 207 9.62 -7.84 17.22
C GLU A 207 10.43 -7.05 16.19
N ASN A 208 11.23 -7.75 15.37
CA ASN A 208 11.99 -7.16 14.27
C ASN A 208 11.72 -7.89 12.93
N PRO A 209 10.59 -7.61 12.26
CA PRO A 209 10.25 -8.24 10.99
C PRO A 209 11.25 -7.90 9.87
N HIS A 210 11.81 -6.69 9.89
CA HIS A 210 12.73 -6.22 8.86
C HIS A 210 14.05 -7.03 8.89
N GLU A 211 14.63 -7.21 10.07
CA GLU A 211 15.84 -8.03 10.24
C GLU A 211 15.61 -9.49 9.85
N PHE A 212 14.47 -10.08 10.21
CA PHE A 212 14.09 -11.43 9.78
C PHE A 212 14.03 -11.55 8.25
N LEU A 213 13.39 -10.59 7.59
CA LEU A 213 13.27 -10.58 6.13
C LEU A 213 14.64 -10.50 5.45
N ILE A 214 15.55 -9.65 5.95
CA ILE A 214 16.91 -9.55 5.43
C ILE A 214 17.67 -10.87 5.63
N ASN A 215 17.65 -11.43 6.85
CA ASN A 215 18.42 -12.62 7.17
C ASN A 215 17.96 -13.86 6.40
N GLN A 216 16.65 -14.02 6.18
CA GLN A 216 16.10 -15.20 5.52
C GLN A 216 16.00 -15.03 3.99
N TYR A 217 15.66 -13.83 3.52
CA TYR A 217 15.30 -13.57 2.13
C TYR A 217 16.19 -12.53 1.43
N GLY A 218 17.21 -11.99 2.10
CA GLY A 218 18.09 -10.95 1.57
C GLY A 218 18.68 -11.29 0.20
N HIS A 219 19.10 -12.54 0.00
CA HIS A 219 19.64 -13.00 -1.29
C HIS A 219 18.65 -12.88 -2.47
N PHE A 220 17.34 -13.00 -2.23
CA PHE A 220 16.32 -12.72 -3.25
C PHE A 220 16.11 -11.21 -3.43
N LEU A 221 16.21 -10.44 -2.34
CA LEU A 221 16.11 -8.99 -2.33
C LEU A 221 17.35 -8.27 -2.89
N ASP A 222 18.41 -9.01 -3.22
CA ASP A 222 19.61 -8.49 -3.90
C ASP A 222 19.65 -8.83 -5.41
N SER A 223 18.71 -9.67 -5.88
CA SER A 223 18.64 -10.09 -7.28
C SER A 223 18.28 -8.96 -8.26
N LYS A 224 18.41 -9.11 -9.58
CA LYS A 224 17.92 -8.04 -10.49
C LYS A 224 16.39 -7.91 -10.43
N LEU A 225 15.88 -6.66 -10.44
CA LEU A 225 14.45 -6.34 -10.61
C LEU A 225 14.02 -6.57 -12.07
#